data_AF-A0A7X0B4F4-F1
#
_entry.id   AF-A0A7X0B4F4-F1
#
_cell.length_a   1.000
_cell.length_b   1.000
_cell.length_c   1.000
_cell.angle_alpha   90.00
_cell.angle_beta   90.00
_cell.angle_gamma   90.00
#
_symmetry.space_group_name_H-M   'P 1'
#
loop_
_entity.id
_entity.type
_entity.pdbx_description
1 polymer ?
#
loop_
_entity_poly.entity_id
_entity_poly.type
_entity_poly.pdbx_seq_one_letter_code
_entity_poly.pdbx_strand_id
1 'polypeptide(L)'
;MMEVKMARAKRSQITGAFKEEALRILSTSGRTVAEVAGDLGIGKSTLQRWKTQATETELLSGPHPDVEKELARLRQENKILRQERDLLKNAAAFFARETSR
;
A
#
# COMPACT_ATOMS: atom_id res chain seq x y z
N MET A 1 -32.20 -29.87 12.30
CA MET A 1 -31.38 -29.29 11.19
C MET A 1 -31.70 -27.80 10.89
N MET A 2 -32.12 -26.99 11.88
CA MET A 2 -32.47 -25.56 11.67
C MET A 2 -31.53 -24.56 12.39
N GLU A 3 -30.63 -25.00 13.27
CA GLU A 3 -29.81 -24.09 14.09
C GLU A 3 -28.57 -23.53 13.37
N VAL A 4 -28.06 -24.20 12.34
CA VAL A 4 -26.81 -23.78 11.67
C VAL A 4 -27.02 -22.59 10.71
N LYS A 5 -28.25 -22.34 10.26
CA LYS A 5 -28.56 -21.23 9.33
C LYS A 5 -28.63 -19.86 10.03
N MET A 6 -29.05 -19.80 11.29
CA MET A 6 -29.18 -18.53 12.04
C MET A 6 -27.82 -17.95 12.51
N ALA A 7 -26.83 -18.82 12.78
CA ALA A 7 -25.49 -18.40 13.19
C ALA A 7 -24.65 -17.76 12.06
N ARG A 8 -25.05 -17.94 10.78
CA ARG A 8 -24.46 -17.24 9.63
C ARG A 8 -25.12 -15.87 9.39
N ALA A 9 -26.41 -15.73 9.66
CA ALA A 9 -27.14 -14.48 9.50
C ALA A 9 -26.67 -13.38 10.49
N LYS A 10 -26.33 -13.76 11.74
CA LYS A 10 -25.80 -12.80 12.74
C LYS A 10 -24.39 -12.27 12.41
N ARG A 11 -23.58 -13.05 11.68
CA ARG A 11 -22.25 -12.64 11.16
C ARG A 11 -22.34 -11.70 9.94
N SER A 12 -23.49 -11.70 9.25
CA SER A 12 -23.76 -10.82 8.11
C SER A 12 -24.14 -9.39 8.51
N GLN A 13 -24.33 -9.10 9.81
CA GLN A 13 -24.65 -7.76 10.30
C GLN A 13 -23.43 -6.89 10.60
N ILE A 14 -22.21 -7.39 10.37
CA ILE A 14 -21.06 -6.50 10.21
C ILE A 14 -21.21 -5.86 8.83
N THR A 15 -22.01 -4.81 8.77
CA THR A 15 -22.21 -3.99 7.57
C THR A 15 -20.89 -3.30 7.20
N GLY A 16 -20.71 -2.94 5.93
CA GLY A 16 -19.54 -2.17 5.49
C GLY A 16 -19.33 -0.91 6.34
N ALA A 17 -20.43 -0.23 6.68
CA ALA A 17 -20.43 0.94 7.56
C ALA A 17 -19.86 0.65 8.97
N PHE A 18 -20.16 -0.52 9.56
CA PHE A 18 -19.59 -0.90 10.86
C PHE A 18 -18.08 -1.12 10.76
N LYS A 19 -17.61 -1.76 9.68
CA LYS A 19 -16.17 -1.96 9.42
C LYS A 19 -15.47 -0.60 9.27
N GLU A 20 -16.04 0.31 8.49
CA GLU A 20 -15.50 1.66 8.29
C GLU A 20 -15.42 2.45 9.59
N GLU A 21 -16.49 2.43 10.39
CA GLU A 21 -16.53 3.11 11.68
C GLU A 21 -15.53 2.51 12.68
N ALA A 22 -15.38 1.19 12.73
CA ALA A 22 -14.38 0.52 13.56
C ALA A 22 -12.94 0.91 13.18
N LEU A 23 -12.66 1.01 11.87
CA LEU A 23 -11.37 1.47 11.36
C LEU A 23 -11.13 2.96 11.65
N ARG A 24 -12.17 3.79 11.52
CA ARG A 24 -12.12 5.21 11.87
C ARG A 24 -11.74 5.40 13.33
N ILE A 25 -12.48 4.76 14.25
CA ILE A 25 -12.21 4.80 15.69
C ILE A 25 -10.76 4.37 15.97
N LEU A 26 -10.31 3.26 15.38
CA LEU A 26 -8.95 2.76 15.56
C LEU A 26 -7.89 3.75 15.08
N SER A 27 -8.13 4.45 13.96
CA SER A 27 -7.19 5.43 13.41
C SER A 27 -7.16 6.75 14.19
N THR A 28 -8.29 7.19 14.75
CA THR A 28 -8.40 8.51 15.38
C THR A 28 -8.16 8.49 16.88
N SER A 29 -8.39 7.36 17.57
CA SER A 29 -8.36 7.33 19.04
C SER A 29 -6.98 7.06 19.64
N GLY A 30 -5.97 6.68 18.84
CA GLY A 30 -4.64 6.30 19.34
C GLY A 30 -4.63 5.04 20.21
N ARG A 31 -5.72 4.27 20.22
CA ARG A 31 -5.89 3.07 21.06
C ARG A 31 -5.40 1.83 20.33
N THR A 32 -5.06 0.79 21.09
CA THR A 32 -4.62 -0.47 20.53
C THR A 32 -5.78 -1.23 19.87
N VAL A 33 -5.45 -2.13 18.94
CA VAL A 33 -6.42 -3.03 18.29
C VAL A 33 -7.17 -3.88 19.32
N ALA A 34 -6.53 -4.27 20.42
CA ALA A 34 -7.14 -5.09 21.46
C ALA A 34 -8.22 -4.33 22.23
N GLU A 35 -7.95 -3.08 22.61
CA GLU A 35 -8.91 -2.22 23.33
C GLU A 35 -10.13 -1.91 22.45
N VAL A 36 -9.89 -1.46 21.21
CA VAL A 36 -10.99 -1.14 20.28
C VAL A 36 -11.82 -2.38 19.94
N ALA A 37 -11.19 -3.54 19.76
CA ALA A 37 -11.92 -4.79 19.53
C ALA A 37 -12.77 -5.20 20.73
N GLY A 38 -12.25 -5.02 21.95
CA GLY A 38 -12.98 -5.26 23.20
C GLY A 38 -14.22 -4.37 23.33
N ASP A 39 -14.06 -3.06 23.13
CA ASP A 39 -15.15 -2.09 23.18
C ASP A 39 -16.24 -2.36 22.14
N LEU A 40 -15.85 -2.79 20.94
CA LEU A 40 -16.77 -3.11 19.84
C LEU A 40 -17.36 -4.53 19.92
N GLY A 41 -16.93 -5.35 20.88
CA GLY A 41 -17.38 -6.74 21.01
C GLY A 41 -16.99 -7.64 19.83
N ILE A 42 -15.92 -7.30 19.11
CA ILE A 42 -15.42 -8.08 17.96
C ILE A 42 -14.11 -8.79 18.29
N GLY A 43 -13.80 -9.85 17.54
CA GLY A 43 -12.52 -10.53 17.70
C GLY A 43 -11.35 -9.64 17.26
N LYS A 44 -10.27 -9.59 18.07
CA LYS A 44 -9.03 -8.86 17.74
C LYS A 44 -8.50 -9.20 16.33
N SER A 45 -8.50 -10.48 15.97
CA SER A 45 -8.07 -10.96 14.65
C SER A 45 -8.93 -10.42 13.51
N THR A 46 -10.22 -10.18 13.75
CA THR A 46 -11.15 -9.62 12.78
C THR A 46 -10.82 -8.15 12.51
N LEU A 47 -10.65 -7.35 13.57
CA LEU A 47 -10.26 -5.95 13.45
C LEU A 47 -8.87 -5.80 12.83
N GLN A 48 -7.92 -6.68 13.20
CA GLN A 48 -6.58 -6.71 12.61
C GLN A 48 -6.64 -6.99 11.09
N ARG A 49 -7.45 -7.97 10.66
CA ARG A 49 -7.63 -8.29 9.24
C ARG A 49 -8.22 -7.11 8.48
N TRP A 50 -9.19 -6.41 9.05
CA TRP A 50 -9.76 -5.22 8.41
C TRP A 50 -8.75 -4.09 8.27
N LYS A 51 -7.91 -3.87 9.29
CA LYS A 51 -6.83 -2.89 9.23
C LYS A 51 -5.86 -3.21 8.09
N THR A 52 -5.38 -4.45 8.02
CA THR A 52 -4.45 -4.89 6.95
C THR A 52 -5.07 -4.74 5.56
N GLN A 53 -6.33 -5.14 5.38
CA GLN A 53 -7.03 -4.99 4.10
C GLN A 53 -7.24 -3.53 3.72
N ALA A 54 -7.55 -2.66 4.68
CA ALA A 54 -7.73 -1.24 4.43
C ALA A 54 -6.41 -0.58 4.01
N THR A 55 -5.29 -0.92 4.69
CA THR A 55 -3.96 -0.42 4.30
C THR A 55 -3.51 -0.94 2.94
N GLU A 56 -3.77 -2.20 2.61
CA GLU A 56 -3.46 -2.75 1.28
C GLU A 56 -4.32 -2.07 0.20
N THR A 57 -5.60 -1.86 0.48
CA THR A 57 -6.50 -1.16 -0.45
C THR A 57 -6.07 0.29 -0.62
N GLU A 58 -5.67 1.00 0.43
CA GLU A 58 -5.17 2.38 0.36
C GLU A 58 -3.84 2.46 -0.41
N LEU A 59 -2.93 1.51 -0.22
CA LEU A 59 -1.71 1.38 -1.03
C LEU A 59 -2.00 1.13 -2.52
N LEU A 60 -3.11 0.43 -2.82
CA LEU A 60 -3.54 0.11 -4.19
C LEU A 60 -4.52 1.14 -4.79
N SER A 61 -5.11 2.00 -3.96
CA SER A 61 -6.19 2.95 -4.34
C SER A 61 -5.83 4.42 -4.09
N GLY A 62 -4.65 4.70 -3.54
CA GLY A 62 -4.11 6.06 -3.51
C GLY A 62 -4.06 6.64 -4.93
N PRO A 63 -4.16 7.97 -5.10
CA PRO A 63 -4.10 8.58 -6.42
C PRO A 63 -2.72 8.27 -6.99
N HIS A 64 -2.64 7.26 -7.86
CA HIS A 64 -1.50 7.10 -8.74
C HIS A 64 -1.62 8.31 -9.68
N PRO A 65 -0.79 9.36 -9.54
CA PRO A 65 -0.83 10.45 -10.50
C PRO A 65 -0.65 9.81 -11.86
N ASP A 66 -1.67 9.99 -12.71
CA ASP A 66 -1.80 9.48 -14.09
C ASP A 66 -0.64 8.55 -14.48
N VAL A 67 -0.80 7.24 -14.22
CA VAL A 67 0.28 6.23 -14.30
C VAL A 67 1.05 6.36 -15.60
N GLU A 68 0.37 6.70 -16.68
CA GLU A 68 0.97 6.91 -17.99
C GLU A 68 1.89 8.13 -18.02
N LYS A 69 1.51 9.23 -17.37
CA LYS A 69 2.32 10.44 -17.23
C LYS A 69 3.55 10.20 -16.38
N GLU A 70 3.43 9.49 -15.27
CA GLU A 70 4.59 9.16 -14.43
C GLU A 70 5.50 8.14 -15.12
N LEU A 71 4.93 7.15 -15.82
CA LEU A 71 5.70 6.21 -16.63
C LEU A 71 6.44 6.92 -17.77
N ALA A 72 5.81 7.91 -18.42
CA ALA A 72 6.45 8.72 -19.43
C ALA A 72 7.58 9.57 -18.86
N ARG A 73 7.37 10.20 -17.70
CA ARG A 73 8.40 10.97 -16.97
C ARG A 73 9.60 10.08 -16.62
N LEU A 74 9.35 8.94 -16.00
CA LEU A 74 10.38 7.99 -15.58
C LEU A 74 11.15 7.42 -16.78
N ARG A 75 10.48 7.12 -17.89
CA ARG A 75 11.15 6.67 -19.13
C ARG A 75 12.06 7.76 -19.71
N GLN A 76 11.63 9.02 -19.68
CA GLN A 76 12.46 10.15 -20.13
C GLN A 76 13.69 10.32 -19.24
N GLU A 77 13.47 10.33 -17.92
CA GLU A 77 14.55 10.44 -16.93
C GLU A 77 15.56 9.30 -17.07
N ASN A 78 15.08 8.05 -17.22
CA ASN A 78 15.97 6.90 -17.41
C ASN A 78 16.78 6.99 -18.71
N LYS A 79 16.20 7.55 -19.78
CA LYS A 79 16.90 7.77 -21.04
C LYS A 79 18.05 8.77 -20.86
N ILE A 80 17.79 9.90 -20.21
CA ILE A 80 18.80 10.94 -19.93
C ILE A 80 19.92 10.36 -19.08
N LEU A 81 19.60 9.68 -17.97
CA LEU A 81 20.58 9.08 -17.09
C LEU A 81 21.47 8.05 -17.80
N ARG A 82 20.91 7.25 -18.72
CA ARG A 82 21.70 6.33 -19.52
C ARG A 82 22.67 7.05 -20.46
N GLN A 83 22.22 8.14 -21.10
CA GLN A 83 23.07 8.95 -21.98
C GLN A 83 24.22 9.60 -21.20
N GLU A 84 23.95 10.18 -20.03
CA GLU A 84 24.97 10.77 -19.16
C GLU A 84 25.98 9.72 -18.69
N ARG A 85 25.50 8.56 -18.24
CA ARG A 85 26.36 7.43 -17.85
C ARG A 85 27.27 6.99 -19.00
N ASP A 86 26.73 6.87 -20.20
CA ASP A 86 27.48 6.40 -21.36
C ASP A 86 28.51 7.44 -21.81
N LEU A 87 28.18 8.73 -21.75
CA LEU A 87 29.13 9.81 -21.96
C LEU A 87 30.30 9.75 -20.97
N LEU A 88 30.01 9.59 -19.68
CA LEU A 88 31.04 9.49 -18.63
C LEU A 88 31.93 8.25 -18.83
N LYS A 89 31.35 7.12 -19.20
CA LYS A 89 32.12 5.90 -19.53
C LYS A 89 33.05 6.11 -20.72
N ASN A 90 32.55 6.74 -21.78
CA ASN A 90 33.35 7.02 -22.97
C ASN A 90 34.49 8.00 -22.65
N ALA A 91 34.24 9.02 -21.85
CA ALA A 91 35.26 9.95 -21.38
C ALA A 91 36.34 9.23 -20.55
N ALA A 92 35.92 8.41 -19.57
CA ALA A 92 36.84 7.63 -18.75
C ALA A 92 37.71 6.68 -19.60
N ALA A 93 37.11 6.01 -20.59
CA ALA A 93 37.84 5.15 -21.52
C ALA A 93 38.83 5.92 -22.39
N PHE A 94 38.47 7.12 -22.86
CA PHE A 94 39.36 8.00 -23.61
C PHE A 94 40.58 8.40 -22.76
N PHE A 95 40.35 8.91 -21.54
CA PHE A 95 41.44 9.33 -20.64
C PHE A 95 42.34 8.18 -20.20
N ALA A 96 41.78 6.99 -19.98
CA ALA A 96 42.56 5.80 -19.67
C ALA A 96 43.51 5.42 -20.82
N ARG A 97 43.04 5.54 -22.08
CA ARG A 97 43.87 5.27 -23.27
C ARG A 97 44.97 6.32 -23.45
N GLU A 98 44.66 7.61 -23.30
CA GLU A 98 45.66 8.69 -23.38
C GLU A 98 46.76 8.56 -22.31
N THR A 99 46.40 8.20 -21.07
CA THR A 99 47.37 8.04 -19.97
C THR A 99 48.23 6.78 -20.10
N SER A 100 47.76 5.77 -20.85
CA SER A 100 48.49 4.51 -21.10
C SER A 100 49.48 4.57 -22.27
N ARG A 101 49.61 5.71 -22.93
CA ARG A 101 50.50 5.96 -24.08
C ARG A 101 51.82 6.58 -23.64
#